data_AF-G1QKV1-F1
#
_entry.id   AF-G1QKV1-F1
#
_cell.length_a   1.000
_cell.length_b   1.000
_cell.length_c   1.000
_cell.angle_alpha   90.00
_cell.angle_beta   90.00
_cell.angle_gamma   90.00
#
_symmetry.space_group_name_H-M   'P 1'
#
loop_
_entity.id
_entity.type
_entity.pdbx_description
1 polymer ?
#
loop_
_entity_poly.entity_id
_entity_poly.type
_entity_poly.pdbx_seq_one_letter_code
_entity_poly.pdbx_strand_id
1 'polypeptide(L)'
;GDVAALGLSGGPPTRGLGPLAPRRRRYTLTPARLRWDHFNLTYRILSFPRNLLSPRETRRALAAAFRMWSDVSPFSFREVAPEQPSDLQIGFYPINHTDCLVSALHHCFDGPTGELAHAFFPPHGGIHFDDSEYWVLGPTRYSWKKGVWLTDLVHVAAHEIGHALGLMHSQHGRALMHLNATLRGWKALSQDELWGLHRLYGCLDRLFVCASWARRGFCDARRRLMKRLCPSSCDFCYEFPFPTVATTPPPPRTKTRLVPEGRNVTFRCGQKILHKKGKV
;
A
#
# COMPACT_ATOMS: atom_id res chain seq x y z
N GLY A 1 13.62 50.18 57.37
CA GLY A 1 13.35 48.74 57.49
C GLY A 1 12.29 48.38 56.47
N ASP A 2 12.72 47.61 55.47
CA ASP A 2 12.01 46.59 54.67
C ASP A 2 10.54 46.75 54.20
N VAL A 3 10.41 47.08 52.90
CA VAL A 3 9.94 46.27 51.75
C VAL A 3 8.70 45.34 51.85
N ALA A 4 7.69 45.72 51.05
CA ALA A 4 6.77 44.96 50.14
C ALA A 4 5.61 44.04 50.63
N ALA A 5 4.41 44.31 50.06
CA ALA A 5 3.38 43.33 49.65
C ALA A 5 2.46 43.99 48.59
N LEU A 6 2.65 43.73 47.29
CA LEU A 6 1.95 42.78 46.40
C LEU A 6 0.43 42.99 46.25
N GLY A 7 0.03 43.43 45.05
CA GLY A 7 -1.34 43.50 44.55
C GLY A 7 -1.83 42.18 43.94
N LEU A 8 -3.15 41.99 43.97
CA LEU A 8 -3.86 40.88 43.34
C LEU A 8 -4.87 41.43 42.33
N SER A 9 -4.80 40.99 41.07
CA SER A 9 -5.87 41.12 40.08
C SER A 9 -5.96 39.85 39.24
N GLY A 10 -7.19 39.38 39.01
CA GLY A 10 -7.58 38.03 38.60
C GLY A 10 -7.05 37.49 37.28
N GLY A 11 -6.88 36.16 37.23
CA GLY A 11 -6.61 35.38 36.02
C GLY A 11 -7.85 34.61 35.50
N PRO A 12 -7.94 34.29 34.19
CA PRO A 12 -9.10 33.64 33.56
C PRO A 12 -9.03 32.09 33.60
N PRO A 13 -10.11 31.36 33.21
CA PRO A 13 -10.34 29.99 33.65
C PRO A 13 -9.48 28.96 32.90
N THR A 14 -9.13 27.89 33.61
CA THR A 14 -8.39 26.72 33.12
C THR A 14 -9.20 25.94 32.07
N ARG A 15 -8.77 25.99 30.81
CA ARG A 15 -9.24 25.06 29.77
C ARG A 15 -8.51 23.72 29.92
N GLY A 16 -9.26 22.69 30.30
CA GLY A 16 -8.79 21.31 30.40
C GLY A 16 -8.14 20.82 29.10
N LEU A 17 -6.98 20.18 29.26
CA LEU A 17 -6.27 19.45 28.22
C LEU A 17 -7.13 18.28 27.74
N GLY A 18 -7.83 18.45 26.62
CA GLY A 18 -8.40 17.33 25.87
C GLY A 18 -7.29 16.40 25.35
N PRO A 19 -7.55 15.09 25.19
CA PRO A 19 -6.53 14.12 24.78
C PRO A 19 -5.91 14.51 23.44
N LEU A 20 -4.58 14.56 23.41
CA LEU A 20 -3.76 14.82 22.23
C LEU A 20 -4.18 13.92 21.07
N ALA A 21 -4.50 14.53 19.92
CA ALA A 21 -4.79 13.78 18.70
C ALA A 21 -3.58 12.89 18.35
N PRO A 22 -3.77 11.59 18.08
CA PRO A 22 -2.67 10.70 17.76
C PRO A 22 -1.96 11.17 16.48
N ARG A 23 -0.62 11.29 16.54
CA ARG A 23 0.23 11.64 15.40
C ARG A 23 -0.17 10.80 14.18
N ARG A 24 -0.50 11.47 13.07
CA ARG A 24 -0.80 10.82 11.80
C ARG A 24 0.44 10.02 11.38
N ARG A 25 0.35 8.69 11.41
CA ARG A 25 1.45 7.80 11.03
C ARG A 25 1.78 8.07 9.56
N ARG A 26 3.06 8.28 9.25
CA ARG A 26 3.53 8.60 7.89
C ARG A 26 3.57 7.38 6.97
N TYR A 27 3.43 6.19 7.55
CA TYR A 27 3.67 4.89 6.94
C TYR A 27 2.40 4.04 6.88
N THR A 28 2.44 3.08 5.96
CA THR A 28 1.34 2.38 5.32
C THR A 28 0.66 1.31 6.19
N LEU A 29 0.01 1.67 7.31
CA LEU A 29 -0.70 0.70 8.17
C LEU A 29 -2.21 0.94 8.23
N THR A 30 -2.99 -0.14 8.17
CA THR A 30 -4.41 -0.10 8.53
C THR A 30 -4.57 0.14 10.04
N PRO A 31 -5.63 0.83 10.49
CA PRO A 31 -5.88 1.04 11.93
C PRO A 31 -5.95 -0.28 12.71
N ALA A 32 -6.57 -1.30 12.13
CA ALA A 32 -6.72 -2.65 12.70
C ALA A 32 -5.48 -3.54 12.52
N ARG A 33 -4.46 -3.10 11.77
CA ARG A 33 -3.23 -3.87 11.45
C ARG A 33 -3.51 -5.28 10.96
N LEU A 34 -4.49 -5.39 10.07
CA LEU A 34 -4.86 -6.64 9.42
C LEU A 34 -3.64 -7.23 8.70
N ARG A 35 -3.33 -8.49 9.01
CA ARG A 35 -2.13 -9.18 8.55
C ARG A 35 -2.37 -10.68 8.42
N TRP A 36 -1.56 -11.33 7.58
CA TRP A 36 -1.44 -12.78 7.58
C TRP A 36 -0.63 -13.27 8.79
N ASP A 37 -0.89 -14.50 9.24
CA ASP A 37 -0.14 -15.18 10.31
C ASP A 37 0.96 -16.11 9.78
N HIS A 38 1.06 -16.24 8.45
CA HIS A 38 2.05 -17.04 7.75
C HIS A 38 2.60 -16.29 6.52
N PHE A 39 3.76 -16.73 6.03
CA PHE A 39 4.47 -16.08 4.91
C PHE A 39 4.34 -16.81 3.58
N ASN A 40 3.91 -18.07 3.58
CA ASN A 40 3.79 -18.88 2.37
C ASN A 40 2.37 -18.77 1.83
N LEU A 41 2.09 -17.68 1.12
CA LEU A 41 0.76 -17.41 0.60
C LEU A 41 0.53 -18.12 -0.73
N THR A 42 -0.67 -18.64 -0.90
CA THR A 42 -1.16 -19.21 -2.14
C THR A 42 -2.10 -18.24 -2.84
N TYR A 43 -2.10 -18.24 -4.17
CA TYR A 43 -3.04 -17.45 -4.95
C TYR A 43 -3.65 -18.26 -6.09
N ARG A 44 -4.87 -17.91 -6.48
CA ARG A 44 -5.52 -18.46 -7.67
C ARG A 44 -6.06 -17.33 -8.54
N ILE A 45 -6.09 -17.59 -9.84
CA ILE A 45 -6.63 -16.67 -10.84
C ILE A 45 -8.00 -17.19 -11.28
N LEU A 46 -9.04 -16.44 -10.95
CA LEU A 46 -10.44 -16.78 -11.19
C LEU A 46 -10.90 -16.42 -12.60
N SER A 47 -10.35 -15.35 -13.15
CA SER A 47 -10.64 -14.89 -14.52
C SER A 47 -9.45 -14.14 -15.09
N PHE A 48 -9.48 -13.89 -16.40
CA PHE A 48 -8.41 -13.23 -17.16
C PHE A 48 -8.99 -12.04 -17.92
N PRO A 49 -8.18 -10.99 -18.21
CA PRO A 49 -8.66 -9.84 -18.95
C PRO A 49 -9.07 -10.25 -20.37
N ARG A 50 -10.20 -9.71 -20.86
CA ARG A 50 -10.75 -10.10 -22.18
C ARG A 50 -10.17 -9.32 -23.36
N ASN A 51 -9.41 -8.25 -23.10
CA ASN A 51 -9.09 -7.25 -24.12
C ASN A 51 -7.79 -7.52 -24.89
N LEU A 52 -6.63 -7.36 -24.25
CA LEU A 52 -5.32 -7.28 -24.93
C LEU A 52 -4.28 -8.29 -24.44
N LEU A 53 -4.41 -8.82 -23.23
CA LEU A 53 -3.45 -9.76 -22.65
C LEU A 53 -3.98 -11.19 -22.75
N SER A 54 -3.12 -12.11 -23.17
CA SER A 54 -3.40 -13.53 -23.05
C SER A 54 -3.33 -13.99 -21.57
N PRO A 55 -3.92 -15.15 -21.23
CA PRO A 55 -3.76 -15.74 -19.90
C PRO A 55 -2.29 -15.95 -19.49
N ARG A 56 -1.43 -16.28 -20.46
CA ARG A 56 0.01 -16.46 -20.23
C ARG A 56 0.69 -15.13 -19.86
N GLU A 57 0.36 -14.05 -20.56
CA GLU A 57 0.91 -12.72 -20.27
C GLU A 57 0.38 -12.16 -18.94
N THR A 58 -0.89 -12.42 -18.64
CA THR A 58 -1.50 -12.06 -17.35
C THR A 58 -0.78 -12.74 -16.19
N ARG A 59 -0.54 -14.06 -16.28
CA ARG A 59 0.27 -14.79 -15.27
C ARG A 59 1.68 -14.21 -15.12
N ARG A 60 2.33 -13.86 -16.23
CA ARG A 60 3.66 -13.20 -16.21
C ARG A 60 3.60 -11.85 -15.48
N ALA A 61 2.55 -11.06 -15.71
CA ALA A 61 2.37 -9.78 -15.04
C ALA A 61 2.22 -9.94 -13.52
N LEU A 62 1.32 -10.84 -13.11
CA LEU A 62 1.04 -11.13 -11.70
C LEU A 62 2.28 -11.70 -11.00
N ALA A 63 2.99 -12.65 -11.63
CA ALA A 63 4.23 -13.19 -11.10
C ALA A 63 5.31 -12.10 -10.90
N ALA A 64 5.42 -11.14 -11.82
CA ALA A 64 6.33 -10.01 -11.67
C ALA A 64 5.93 -9.10 -10.50
N ALA A 65 4.64 -8.84 -10.32
CA ALA A 65 4.12 -8.05 -9.20
C ALA A 65 4.34 -8.74 -7.84
N PHE A 66 4.05 -10.04 -7.72
CA PHE A 66 4.36 -10.83 -6.53
C PHE A 66 5.85 -10.84 -6.21
N ARG A 67 6.70 -10.94 -7.25
CA ARG A 67 8.15 -10.91 -7.09
C ARG A 67 8.65 -9.63 -6.44
N MET A 68 8.05 -8.48 -6.76
CA MET A 68 8.42 -7.21 -6.13
C MET A 68 8.32 -7.29 -4.60
N TRP A 69 7.26 -7.94 -4.09
CA TRP A 69 7.03 -8.10 -2.65
C TRP A 69 7.89 -9.20 -2.03
N SER A 70 8.03 -10.37 -2.68
CA SER A 70 8.89 -11.44 -2.16
C SER A 70 10.37 -11.05 -2.17
N ASP A 71 10.79 -10.19 -3.10
CA ASP A 71 12.17 -9.70 -3.17
C ASP A 71 12.54 -8.77 -2.01
N VAL A 72 11.57 -8.24 -1.26
CA VAL A 72 11.79 -7.33 -0.11
C VAL A 72 11.18 -7.81 1.22
N SER A 73 10.56 -8.99 1.26
CA SER A 73 9.94 -9.54 2.47
C SER A 73 10.24 -11.04 2.64
N PRO A 74 9.80 -11.68 3.73
CA PRO A 74 9.84 -13.14 3.87
C PRO A 74 8.73 -13.87 3.10
N PHE A 75 7.80 -13.15 2.46
CA PHE A 75 6.69 -13.76 1.75
C PHE A 75 7.14 -14.61 0.56
N SER A 76 6.53 -15.77 0.40
CA SER A 76 6.55 -16.55 -0.82
C SER A 76 5.14 -16.68 -1.38
N PHE A 77 5.04 -16.73 -2.71
CA PHE A 77 3.75 -16.76 -3.41
C PHE A 77 3.73 -17.93 -4.38
N ARG A 78 2.67 -18.74 -4.33
CA ARG A 78 2.48 -19.89 -5.23
C ARG A 78 1.10 -19.87 -5.87
N GLU A 79 1.06 -19.93 -7.21
CA GLU A 79 -0.19 -20.14 -7.94
C GLU A 79 -0.69 -21.56 -7.68
N VAL A 80 -1.98 -21.70 -7.36
CA VAL A 80 -2.68 -22.98 -7.26
C VAL A 80 -3.77 -23.08 -8.31
N ALA A 81 -4.29 -24.30 -8.53
CA ALA A 81 -5.37 -24.50 -9.50
C ALA A 81 -6.64 -23.73 -9.07
N PRO A 82 -7.47 -23.26 -10.01
CA PRO A 82 -8.67 -22.45 -9.70
C PRO A 82 -9.64 -23.10 -8.71
N GLU A 83 -9.70 -24.43 -8.68
CA GLU A 83 -10.60 -25.24 -7.87
C GLU A 83 -10.09 -25.40 -6.43
N GLN A 84 -8.80 -25.16 -6.19
CA GLN A 84 -8.20 -25.24 -4.87
C GLN A 84 -8.48 -23.96 -4.06
N PRO A 85 -8.64 -24.06 -2.73
CA PRO A 85 -8.67 -22.88 -1.87
C PRO A 85 -7.31 -22.16 -1.92
N SER A 86 -7.34 -20.84 -1.75
CA SER A 86 -6.14 -20.01 -1.73
C SER A 86 -6.33 -18.80 -0.81
N ASP A 87 -5.21 -18.28 -0.31
CA ASP A 87 -5.20 -17.09 0.55
C ASP A 87 -5.58 -15.83 -0.25
N LEU A 88 -5.05 -15.73 -1.48
CA LEU A 88 -5.29 -14.62 -2.38
C LEU A 88 -6.14 -15.06 -3.58
N GLN A 89 -7.14 -14.26 -3.93
CA GLN A 89 -8.09 -14.58 -4.99
C GLN A 89 -8.12 -13.45 -6.00
N ILE A 90 -7.64 -13.71 -7.21
CA ILE A 90 -7.42 -12.68 -8.22
C ILE A 90 -8.42 -12.85 -9.36
N GLY A 91 -9.14 -11.79 -9.71
CA GLY A 91 -10.06 -11.83 -10.86
C GLY A 91 -10.18 -10.50 -11.59
N PHE A 92 -10.53 -10.59 -12.87
CA PHE A 92 -10.90 -9.49 -13.75
C PHE A 92 -12.41 -9.53 -13.93
N TYR A 93 -13.09 -8.44 -13.59
CA TYR A 93 -14.55 -8.42 -13.54
C TYR A 93 -15.14 -7.24 -14.32
N PRO A 94 -16.35 -7.40 -14.88
CA PRO A 94 -17.10 -6.27 -15.42
C PRO A 94 -17.55 -5.33 -14.28
N ILE A 95 -18.11 -4.17 -14.66
CA ILE A 95 -18.70 -3.18 -13.77
C ILE A 95 -19.44 -3.81 -12.57
N ASN A 96 -20.50 -4.58 -12.85
CA ASN A 96 -21.24 -5.29 -11.82
C ASN A 96 -20.54 -6.61 -11.48
N HIS A 97 -19.98 -6.71 -10.28
CA HIS A 97 -19.23 -7.89 -9.86
C HIS A 97 -19.37 -8.22 -8.38
N THR A 98 -19.33 -9.52 -8.07
CA THR A 98 -19.29 -10.06 -6.71
C THR A 98 -20.33 -9.40 -5.78
N ASP A 99 -19.89 -8.73 -4.72
CA ASP A 99 -20.71 -8.07 -3.69
C ASP A 99 -20.86 -6.56 -3.90
N CYS A 100 -20.51 -6.04 -5.09
CA CYS A 100 -20.35 -4.60 -5.30
C CYS A 100 -21.64 -3.76 -5.14
N LEU A 101 -22.81 -4.39 -5.31
CA LEU A 101 -24.12 -3.77 -5.13
C LEU A 101 -24.57 -3.71 -3.66
N VAL A 102 -23.96 -4.53 -2.81
CA VAL A 102 -24.37 -4.71 -1.40
C VAL A 102 -23.34 -4.09 -0.46
N SER A 103 -22.09 -4.00 -0.89
CA SER A 103 -21.01 -3.47 -0.09
C SER A 103 -20.88 -1.95 -0.23
N ALA A 104 -21.15 -1.22 0.85
CA ALA A 104 -20.93 0.24 0.89
C ALA A 104 -19.45 0.65 0.77
N LEU A 105 -18.55 -0.32 0.83
CA LEU A 105 -17.10 -0.17 0.87
C LEU A 105 -16.40 -0.83 -0.33
N HIS A 106 -17.10 -1.71 -1.04
CA HIS A 106 -16.64 -2.35 -2.26
C HIS A 106 -17.66 -2.00 -3.34
N HIS A 107 -17.30 -1.03 -4.18
CA HIS A 107 -18.19 -0.46 -5.18
C HIS A 107 -17.98 -1.14 -6.52
N CYS A 108 -19.01 -1.06 -7.36
CA CYS A 108 -18.90 -1.58 -8.72
C CYS A 108 -17.93 -0.71 -9.52
N PHE A 109 -17.22 -1.31 -10.48
CA PHE A 109 -16.30 -0.55 -11.33
C PHE A 109 -17.06 0.46 -12.19
N ASP A 110 -16.36 1.47 -12.69
CA ASP A 110 -16.95 2.60 -13.41
C ASP A 110 -16.71 2.56 -14.93
N GLY A 111 -16.07 1.50 -15.43
CA GLY A 111 -15.79 1.31 -16.85
C GLY A 111 -14.38 1.82 -17.22
N PRO A 112 -14.11 2.05 -18.51
CA PRO A 112 -12.76 2.45 -18.93
C PRO A 112 -12.37 3.78 -18.29
N THR A 113 -11.19 3.81 -17.70
CA THR A 113 -10.66 4.90 -16.87
C THR A 113 -11.45 5.10 -15.58
N GLY A 114 -10.75 5.38 -14.48
CA GLY A 114 -11.39 5.58 -13.18
C GLY A 114 -10.75 4.67 -12.13
N GLU A 115 -11.56 3.80 -11.54
CA GLU A 115 -11.09 2.78 -10.62
C GLU A 115 -10.51 1.58 -11.39
N LEU A 116 -9.19 1.44 -11.35
CA LEU A 116 -8.49 0.39 -12.10
C LEU A 116 -8.64 -0.99 -11.46
N ALA A 117 -8.64 -1.02 -10.12
CA ALA A 117 -8.66 -2.23 -9.31
C ALA A 117 -8.90 -1.86 -7.84
N HIS A 118 -9.21 -2.87 -7.04
CA HIS A 118 -9.23 -2.80 -5.58
C HIS A 118 -8.91 -4.16 -4.95
N ALA A 119 -8.51 -4.14 -3.69
CA ALA A 119 -8.17 -5.33 -2.93
C ALA A 119 -8.71 -5.31 -1.50
N PHE A 120 -8.91 -6.52 -0.98
CA PHE A 120 -9.31 -6.77 0.38
C PHE A 120 -8.09 -7.07 1.26
N PHE A 121 -8.08 -6.46 2.44
CA PHE A 121 -7.06 -6.74 3.44
C PHE A 121 -7.09 -8.20 3.93
N PRO A 122 -5.99 -8.69 4.54
CA PRO A 122 -6.00 -9.99 5.23
C PRO A 122 -7.11 -10.07 6.29
N PRO A 123 -7.69 -11.26 6.53
CA PRO A 123 -7.40 -12.54 5.89
C PRO A 123 -8.26 -12.80 4.62
N HIS A 124 -8.93 -11.78 4.06
CA HIS A 124 -9.82 -12.01 2.92
C HIS A 124 -9.04 -12.15 1.59
N GLY A 125 -8.05 -11.29 1.34
CA GLY A 125 -7.09 -11.48 0.24
C GLY A 125 -7.66 -11.42 -1.19
N GLY A 126 -8.88 -10.91 -1.38
CA GLY A 126 -9.45 -10.72 -2.71
C GLY A 126 -8.76 -9.57 -3.45
N ILE A 127 -8.50 -9.71 -4.74
CA ILE A 127 -7.95 -8.67 -5.61
C ILE A 127 -8.76 -8.67 -6.90
N HIS A 128 -9.47 -7.58 -7.15
CA HIS A 128 -10.32 -7.44 -8.34
C HIS A 128 -9.77 -6.34 -9.25
N PHE A 129 -9.66 -6.63 -10.53
CA PHE A 129 -9.28 -5.70 -11.59
C PHE A 129 -10.50 -5.38 -12.46
N ASP A 130 -10.65 -4.13 -12.89
CA ASP A 130 -11.68 -3.76 -13.86
C ASP A 130 -11.32 -4.33 -15.24
N ASP A 131 -12.16 -5.21 -15.75
CA ASP A 131 -12.01 -5.83 -17.07
C ASP A 131 -12.42 -4.89 -18.22
N SER A 132 -12.99 -3.72 -17.90
CA SER A 132 -13.24 -2.63 -18.83
C SER A 132 -11.95 -1.89 -19.20
N GLU A 133 -10.88 -2.05 -18.42
CA GLU A 133 -9.58 -1.43 -18.66
C GLU A 133 -8.77 -2.16 -19.74
N TYR A 134 -7.90 -1.39 -20.40
CA TYR A 134 -6.99 -1.92 -21.41
C TYR A 134 -5.65 -2.29 -20.80
N TRP A 135 -5.60 -3.45 -20.17
CA TRP A 135 -4.40 -3.99 -19.54
C TRP A 135 -3.29 -4.29 -20.54
N VAL A 136 -2.06 -3.91 -20.21
CA VAL A 136 -0.86 -4.22 -20.99
C VAL A 136 0.32 -4.61 -20.10
N LEU A 137 1.30 -5.28 -20.70
CA LEU A 137 2.63 -5.43 -20.14
C LEU A 137 3.50 -4.25 -20.57
N GLY A 138 3.89 -3.41 -19.61
CA GLY A 138 4.72 -2.23 -19.88
C GLY A 138 4.08 -0.93 -19.40
N PRO A 139 4.80 0.19 -19.50
CA PRO A 139 4.39 1.45 -18.88
C PRO A 139 3.03 1.94 -19.38
N THR A 140 2.23 2.43 -18.44
CA THR A 140 0.95 3.08 -18.72
C THR A 140 1.12 4.21 -19.73
N ARG A 141 0.31 4.22 -20.79
CA ARG A 141 0.43 5.18 -21.89
C ARG A 141 -0.89 5.36 -22.63
N TYR A 142 -1.10 6.54 -23.19
CA TYR A 142 -2.29 6.79 -24.01
C TYR A 142 -2.12 6.21 -25.43
N SER A 143 -3.16 5.55 -25.93
CA SER A 143 -3.22 5.03 -27.30
C SER A 143 -4.11 5.92 -28.16
N TRP A 144 -3.50 6.79 -28.96
CA TRP A 144 -4.22 7.69 -29.87
C TRP A 144 -5.10 6.93 -30.89
N LYS A 145 -4.66 5.76 -31.33
CA LYS A 145 -5.42 4.91 -32.27
C LYS A 145 -6.73 4.40 -31.67
N LYS A 146 -6.75 4.13 -30.36
CA LYS A 146 -7.92 3.58 -29.65
C LYS A 146 -8.68 4.64 -28.84
N GLY A 147 -8.09 5.81 -28.61
CA GLY A 147 -8.67 6.85 -27.76
C GLY A 147 -8.75 6.47 -26.28
N VAL A 148 -7.88 5.56 -25.81
CA VAL A 148 -7.93 5.01 -24.44
C VAL A 148 -6.54 4.94 -23.81
N TRP A 149 -6.50 4.90 -22.48
CA TRP A 149 -5.28 4.59 -21.73
C TRP A 149 -5.02 3.09 -21.73
N LEU A 150 -3.76 2.71 -21.98
CA LEU A 150 -3.26 1.36 -21.79
C LEU A 150 -2.59 1.31 -20.42
N THR A 151 -3.02 0.41 -19.56
CA THR A 151 -2.68 0.40 -18.13
C THR A 151 -1.70 -0.73 -17.80
N ASP A 152 -0.60 -0.38 -17.12
CA ASP A 152 0.43 -1.34 -16.69
C ASP A 152 -0.10 -2.30 -15.62
N LEU A 153 -0.39 -3.55 -16.01
CA LEU A 153 -0.95 -4.54 -15.08
C LEU A 153 0.03 -4.87 -13.96
N VAL A 154 1.35 -4.87 -14.21
CA VAL A 154 2.34 -5.18 -13.17
C VAL A 154 2.30 -4.14 -12.07
N HIS A 155 2.20 -2.86 -12.46
CA HIS A 155 2.15 -1.75 -11.52
C HIS A 155 0.89 -1.82 -10.66
N VAL A 156 -0.29 -1.89 -11.28
CA VAL A 156 -1.56 -1.93 -10.54
C VAL A 156 -1.62 -3.16 -9.66
N ALA A 157 -1.26 -4.34 -10.17
CA ALA A 157 -1.23 -5.56 -9.37
C ALA A 157 -0.27 -5.44 -8.18
N ALA A 158 0.90 -4.83 -8.34
CA ALA A 158 1.83 -4.65 -7.24
C ALA A 158 1.24 -3.73 -6.15
N HIS A 159 0.50 -2.69 -6.54
CA HIS A 159 -0.23 -1.83 -5.60
C HIS A 159 -1.29 -2.63 -4.82
N GLU A 160 -2.16 -3.34 -5.53
CA GLU A 160 -3.25 -4.10 -4.90
C GLU A 160 -2.75 -5.26 -4.04
N ILE A 161 -1.66 -5.91 -4.42
CA ILE A 161 -0.99 -6.91 -3.57
C ILE A 161 -0.52 -6.26 -2.27
N GLY A 162 -0.06 -5.00 -2.28
CA GLY A 162 0.30 -4.29 -1.05
C GLY A 162 -0.89 -4.18 -0.08
N HIS A 163 -2.09 -3.87 -0.60
CA HIS A 163 -3.33 -3.92 0.18
C HIS A 163 -3.63 -5.33 0.68
N ALA A 164 -3.52 -6.35 -0.18
CA ALA A 164 -3.72 -7.74 0.20
C ALA A 164 -2.66 -8.25 1.22
N LEU A 165 -1.55 -7.55 1.39
CA LEU A 165 -0.56 -7.78 2.44
C LEU A 165 -0.78 -6.91 3.69
N GLY A 166 -1.83 -6.09 3.76
CA GLY A 166 -2.17 -5.30 4.95
C GLY A 166 -1.74 -3.82 4.90
N LEU A 167 -1.13 -3.37 3.80
CA LEU A 167 -0.65 -2.00 3.66
C LEU A 167 -1.77 -1.06 3.21
N MET A 168 -1.98 0.06 3.90
CA MET A 168 -2.91 1.13 3.47
C MET A 168 -2.37 1.97 2.27
N HIS A 169 -2.92 3.15 2.00
CA HIS A 169 -2.28 4.13 1.13
C HIS A 169 -1.16 4.88 1.86
N SER A 170 -0.02 5.06 1.18
CA SER A 170 1.07 5.94 1.61
C SER A 170 0.75 7.41 1.30
N GLN A 171 1.24 8.31 2.14
CA GLN A 171 1.24 9.75 1.88
C GLN A 171 2.49 10.21 1.13
N HIS A 172 3.48 9.33 0.94
CA HIS A 172 4.69 9.66 0.22
C HIS A 172 4.41 9.65 -1.28
N GLY A 173 4.56 10.80 -1.95
CA GLY A 173 4.15 10.96 -3.35
C GLY A 173 4.90 10.09 -4.38
N ARG A 174 5.98 9.39 -3.96
CA ARG A 174 6.78 8.46 -4.79
C ARG A 174 6.62 7.00 -4.37
N ALA A 175 5.76 6.72 -3.40
CA ALA A 175 5.45 5.36 -2.95
C ALA A 175 4.61 4.64 -4.00
N LEU A 176 4.82 3.32 -4.14
CA LEU A 176 3.97 2.46 -4.95
C LEU A 176 2.55 2.45 -4.37
N MET A 177 2.42 2.43 -3.05
CA MET A 177 1.15 2.48 -2.31
C MET A 177 0.56 3.90 -2.25
N HIS A 178 1.06 4.85 -3.03
CA HIS A 178 0.43 6.17 -3.12
C HIS A 178 -0.82 6.11 -3.99
N LEU A 179 -1.87 6.84 -3.60
CA LEU A 179 -3.16 6.90 -4.31
C LEU A 179 -3.05 7.20 -5.82
N ASN A 180 -2.03 7.97 -6.21
CA ASN A 180 -1.78 8.39 -7.59
C ASN A 180 -0.54 7.72 -8.22
N ALA A 181 -0.07 6.59 -7.70
CA ALA A 181 1.17 5.96 -8.15
C ALA A 181 1.12 5.58 -9.64
N THR A 182 -0.01 5.03 -10.08
CA THR A 182 -0.28 4.60 -11.47
C THR A 182 -0.14 5.76 -12.47
N LEU A 183 -0.67 6.93 -12.14
CA LEU A 183 -0.58 8.15 -12.96
C LEU A 183 0.84 8.71 -13.04
N ARG A 184 1.66 8.48 -12.02
CA ARG A 184 3.02 9.02 -11.91
C ARG A 184 4.10 8.05 -12.41
N GLY A 185 3.75 6.79 -12.65
CA GLY A 185 4.67 5.77 -13.15
C GLY A 185 5.71 5.32 -12.11
N TRP A 186 5.44 5.47 -10.82
CA TRP A 186 6.36 5.00 -9.76
C TRP A 186 6.27 3.49 -9.59
N LYS A 187 7.26 2.76 -10.12
CA LYS A 187 7.22 1.29 -10.16
C LYS A 187 8.01 0.60 -9.03
N ALA A 188 8.87 1.32 -8.33
CA ALA A 188 9.72 0.73 -7.30
C ALA A 188 9.06 0.84 -5.92
N LEU A 189 9.19 -0.22 -5.11
CA LEU A 189 8.84 -0.16 -3.70
C LEU A 189 9.70 0.89 -3.01
N SER A 190 9.06 1.82 -2.29
CA SER A 190 9.75 2.85 -1.54
C SER A 190 10.05 2.36 -0.13
N GLN A 191 10.83 3.16 0.60
CA GLN A 191 11.16 2.86 1.99
C GLN A 191 9.90 2.82 2.89
N ASP A 192 8.84 3.54 2.52
CA ASP A 192 7.60 3.61 3.29
C ASP A 192 6.85 2.26 3.30
N GLU A 193 6.82 1.55 2.16
CA GLU A 193 6.29 0.19 2.08
C GLU A 193 7.11 -0.79 2.92
N LEU A 194 8.44 -0.68 2.87
CA LEU A 194 9.32 -1.55 3.67
C LEU A 194 9.08 -1.37 5.16
N TRP A 195 8.97 -0.12 5.63
CA TRP A 195 8.61 0.15 7.02
C TRP A 195 7.20 -0.32 7.38
N GLY A 196 6.25 -0.21 6.46
CA GLY A 196 4.91 -0.76 6.63
C GLY A 196 4.95 -2.27 6.88
N LEU A 197 5.63 -3.01 6.00
CA LEU A 197 5.80 -4.46 6.14
C LEU A 197 6.54 -4.83 7.43
N HIS A 198 7.67 -4.18 7.73
CA HIS A 198 8.42 -4.46 8.95
C HIS A 198 7.58 -4.23 10.22
N ARG A 199 6.66 -3.27 10.20
CA ARG A 199 5.77 -3.02 11.34
C ARG A 199 4.63 -4.02 11.47
N LEU A 200 4.19 -4.65 10.37
CA LEU A 200 3.14 -5.68 10.40
C LEU A 200 3.70 -7.07 10.71
N TYR A 201 4.82 -7.40 10.07
CA TYR A 201 5.36 -8.75 9.99
C TYR A 201 6.71 -8.93 10.69
N GLY A 202 7.29 -7.84 11.19
CA GLY A 202 8.66 -7.83 11.70
C GLY A 202 9.68 -7.61 10.59
N CYS A 203 10.89 -7.20 11.01
CA CYS A 203 12.04 -7.23 10.13
C CYS A 203 12.80 -8.53 10.38
N LEU A 204 12.90 -9.38 9.36
CA LEU A 204 13.43 -10.72 9.48
C LEU A 204 14.56 -10.95 8.47
N ASP A 205 15.54 -11.73 8.89
CA ASP A 205 16.55 -12.26 7.99
C ASP A 205 15.97 -13.37 7.12
N ARG A 206 16.41 -13.42 5.87
CA ARG A 206 16.01 -14.48 4.92
C ARG A 206 16.86 -15.73 5.03
N LEU A 207 18.08 -15.60 5.55
CA LEU A 207 19.01 -16.71 5.64
C LEU A 207 19.41 -16.95 7.09
N PHE A 208 19.43 -18.22 7.50
CA PHE A 208 19.88 -18.60 8.84
C PHE A 208 21.35 -18.21 9.12
N VAL A 209 22.18 -18.10 8.07
CA VAL A 209 23.60 -17.72 8.18
C VAL A 209 23.84 -16.23 8.44
N CYS A 210 22.79 -15.40 8.43
CA CYS A 210 22.91 -13.94 8.52
C CYS A 210 23.67 -13.48 9.78
N ALA A 211 23.41 -14.09 10.94
CA ALA A 211 24.11 -13.75 12.18
C ALA A 211 25.62 -14.09 12.13
N SER A 212 26.01 -15.14 11.39
CA SER A 212 27.41 -15.48 11.17
C SER A 212 28.08 -14.48 10.23
N TRP A 213 27.41 -14.15 9.11
CA TRP A 213 27.90 -13.16 8.16
C TRP A 213 28.05 -11.78 8.78
N ALA A 214 27.09 -11.34 9.58
CA ALA A 214 27.15 -10.08 10.31
C ALA A 214 28.38 -10.01 11.23
N ARG A 215 28.63 -11.05 12.05
CA ARG A 215 29.83 -11.14 12.91
C ARG A 215 31.15 -11.13 12.14
N ARG A 216 31.15 -11.57 10.88
CA ARG A 216 32.32 -11.54 9.99
C ARG A 216 32.49 -10.20 9.25
N GLY A 217 31.72 -9.17 9.59
CA GLY A 217 31.81 -7.84 8.98
C GLY A 217 31.12 -7.73 7.61
N PHE A 218 30.25 -8.67 7.24
CA PHE A 218 29.59 -8.64 5.93
C PHE A 218 28.57 -7.50 5.82
N CYS A 219 28.08 -6.98 6.94
CA CYS A 219 27.18 -5.82 6.97
C CYS A 219 27.81 -4.61 6.24
N ASP A 220 29.11 -4.39 6.44
CA ASP A 220 29.83 -3.30 5.78
C ASP A 220 30.40 -3.75 4.42
N ALA A 221 31.15 -4.86 4.42
CA ALA A 221 31.84 -5.35 3.22
C ALA A 221 30.89 -5.77 2.08
N ARG A 222 29.67 -6.22 2.43
CA ARG A 222 28.65 -6.70 1.49
C ARG A 222 27.28 -6.08 1.76
N ARG A 223 27.26 -4.79 2.08
CA ARG A 223 26.07 -4.02 2.46
C ARG A 223 24.85 -4.24 1.57
N ARG A 224 24.99 -4.22 0.24
CA ARG A 224 23.85 -4.45 -0.68
C ARG A 224 23.23 -5.85 -0.54
N LEU A 225 24.09 -6.88 -0.42
CA LEU A 225 23.65 -8.25 -0.23
C LEU A 225 22.96 -8.41 1.12
N MET A 226 23.59 -7.89 2.18
CA MET A 226 23.08 -7.99 3.53
C MET A 226 21.79 -7.17 3.73
N LYS A 227 21.62 -6.01 3.09
CA LYS A 227 20.35 -5.27 3.06
C LYS A 227 19.19 -6.08 2.50
N ARG A 228 19.46 -6.93 1.50
CA ARG A 228 18.43 -7.74 0.85
C ARG A 228 18.13 -9.03 1.61
N LEU A 229 19.16 -9.69 2.14
CA LEU A 229 19.04 -11.05 2.70
C LEU A 229 19.09 -11.10 4.21
N CYS A 230 19.72 -10.13 4.85
CA CYS A 230 20.03 -10.11 6.28
C CYS A 230 19.73 -8.74 6.92
N PRO A 231 18.55 -8.13 6.67
CA PRO A 231 18.27 -6.79 7.17
C PRO A 231 18.20 -6.72 8.69
N SER A 232 17.79 -7.80 9.38
CA SER A 232 17.69 -7.84 10.84
C SER A 232 19.06 -8.01 11.50
N SER A 233 19.88 -8.95 11.04
CA SER A 233 21.23 -9.19 11.60
C SER A 233 22.17 -7.99 11.45
N CYS A 234 21.95 -7.14 10.44
CA CYS A 234 22.75 -5.94 10.20
C CYS A 234 22.06 -4.63 10.60
N ASP A 235 20.92 -4.70 11.30
CA ASP A 235 20.14 -3.55 11.75
C ASP A 235 19.75 -2.56 10.63
N PHE A 236 19.58 -3.06 9.41
CA PHE A 236 19.17 -2.25 8.26
C PHE A 236 17.68 -1.91 8.25
N CYS A 237 16.91 -2.56 9.10
CA CYS A 237 15.47 -2.36 9.26
C CYS A 237 15.09 -0.89 9.54
N TYR A 238 16.03 -0.14 10.14
CA TYR A 238 15.81 1.20 10.67
C TYR A 238 16.82 2.25 10.18
N GLU A 239 17.59 1.99 9.11
CA GLU A 239 18.45 3.04 8.54
C GLU A 239 17.60 4.22 8.03
N PHE A 240 17.41 5.20 8.90
CA PHE A 240 16.68 6.44 8.71
C PHE A 240 17.65 7.56 8.30
N PRO A 241 17.27 8.44 7.36
CA PRO A 241 17.45 9.86 7.56
C PRO A 241 16.15 10.38 8.16
N PHE A 242 16.12 10.65 9.46
CA PHE A 242 15.82 11.97 10.01
C PHE A 242 15.61 11.85 11.53
N PRO A 243 16.26 12.70 12.33
CA PRO A 243 15.84 12.96 13.70
C PRO A 243 14.41 13.48 13.68
N THR A 244 13.67 13.22 14.76
CA THR A 244 12.29 13.67 14.99
C THR A 244 12.17 15.18 14.73
N VAL A 245 11.77 15.58 13.53
CA VAL A 245 11.45 16.97 13.25
C VAL A 245 10.26 17.37 14.12
N ALA A 246 10.41 18.48 14.85
CA ALA A 246 9.40 19.04 15.74
C ALA A 246 8.05 19.18 15.01
N THR A 247 6.95 19.02 15.76
CA THR A 247 5.58 19.07 15.24
C THR A 247 5.32 20.35 14.46
N THR A 248 5.00 20.21 13.17
CA THR A 248 4.42 21.30 12.37
C THR A 248 3.03 21.64 12.94
N PRO A 249 2.68 22.94 13.08
CA PRO A 249 1.36 23.35 13.55
C PRO A 249 0.25 22.79 12.64
N PRO A 250 -0.91 22.43 13.21
CA PRO A 250 -1.98 21.75 12.48
C PRO A 250 -2.58 22.65 11.39
N PRO A 251 -2.83 22.14 10.18
CA PRO A 251 -3.52 22.91 9.14
C PRO A 251 -5.00 23.11 9.50
N PRO A 252 -5.58 24.27 9.17
CA PRO A 252 -6.98 24.54 9.46
C PRO A 252 -7.88 23.72 8.54
N ARG A 253 -8.81 22.99 9.16
CA ARG A 253 -9.92 22.21 8.59
C ARG A 253 -9.52 20.90 7.90
N THR A 254 -9.57 19.81 8.66
CA THR A 254 -9.81 18.46 8.11
C THR A 254 -11.02 17.87 8.82
N LYS A 255 -12.02 17.39 8.06
CA LYS A 255 -13.18 16.68 8.61
C LYS A 255 -12.78 15.22 8.85
N THR A 256 -12.83 14.78 10.10
CA THR A 256 -12.61 13.38 10.49
C THR A 256 -13.95 12.65 10.56
N ARG A 257 -14.04 11.43 10.01
CA ARG A 257 -15.21 10.55 10.14
C ARG A 257 -14.81 9.33 10.97
N LEU A 258 -15.50 9.10 12.09
CA LEU A 258 -15.32 7.92 12.94
C LEU A 258 -16.07 6.72 12.34
N VAL A 259 -15.46 5.54 12.38
CA VAL A 259 -16.06 4.28 11.94
C VAL A 259 -16.09 3.32 13.14
N PRO A 260 -17.22 2.66 13.45
CA PRO A 260 -17.33 1.69 14.54
C PRO A 260 -16.38 0.50 14.38
N GLU A 261 -15.94 -0.05 15.51
CA GLU A 261 -15.08 -1.22 15.63
C GLU A 261 -15.75 -2.49 15.05
N GLY A 262 -14.99 -3.35 14.36
CA GLY A 262 -15.50 -4.58 13.74
C GLY A 262 -15.98 -4.46 12.28
N ARG A 263 -15.89 -3.27 11.65
CA ARG A 263 -16.14 -3.11 10.21
C ARG A 263 -14.84 -3.21 9.41
N ASN A 264 -14.84 -4.06 8.38
CA ASN A 264 -13.79 -4.06 7.36
C ASN A 264 -13.67 -2.67 6.75
N VAL A 265 -12.44 -2.16 6.62
CA VAL A 265 -12.16 -0.82 6.09
C VAL A 265 -11.56 -0.99 4.69
N THR A 266 -12.08 -0.30 3.69
CA THR A 266 -11.48 -0.23 2.34
C THR A 266 -11.19 1.23 1.97
N PHE A 267 -10.32 1.43 1.00
CA PHE A 267 -9.92 2.74 0.49
C PHE A 267 -10.07 2.75 -1.04
N ARG A 268 -10.34 3.91 -1.62
CA ARG A 268 -10.50 4.11 -3.07
C ARG A 268 -9.16 4.39 -3.72
N CYS A 269 -8.90 3.83 -4.89
CA CYS A 269 -7.72 4.13 -5.72
C CYS A 269 -8.11 5.11 -6.86
N GLY A 270 -7.30 6.15 -7.11
CA GLY A 270 -7.49 7.10 -8.22
C GLY A 270 -8.50 8.24 -8.01
N GLN A 271 -8.12 9.48 -8.33
CA GLN A 271 -9.06 10.59 -8.50
C GLN A 271 -8.77 11.43 -9.76
N LYS A 272 -9.87 11.72 -10.48
CA LYS A 272 -10.11 12.59 -11.65
C LYS A 272 -8.96 13.48 -12.14
N ILE A 273 -8.63 13.32 -13.42
CA ILE A 273 -8.16 14.44 -14.25
C ILE A 273 -9.39 15.32 -14.52
N LEU A 274 -9.49 16.48 -13.86
CA LEU A 274 -10.33 17.56 -14.36
C LEU A 274 -9.77 17.94 -15.73
N HIS A 275 -10.57 17.74 -16.79
CA HIS A 275 -10.31 18.26 -18.12
C HIS A 275 -9.73 19.67 -18.01
N LYS A 276 -8.47 19.82 -18.42
CA LYS A 276 -7.88 21.13 -18.63
C LYS A 276 -8.69 21.74 -19.77
N LYS A 277 -9.64 22.64 -19.45
CA LYS A 277 -10.34 23.44 -20.45
C LYS A 277 -9.28 24.05 -21.35
N GLY A 278 -9.34 23.71 -22.65
CA GLY A 278 -8.54 24.37 -23.66
C GLY A 278 -8.76 25.88 -23.55
N LYS A 279 -7.67 26.63 -23.56
CA LYS A 279 -7.75 28.06 -23.86
C LYS A 279 -7.98 28.16 -25.36
N VAL A 280 -9.06 28.85 -25.71
CA VAL A 280 -9.28 29.46 -27.04
C VAL A 280 -8.13 30.41 -27.33
#